data_AF-A0A9E0LFS5-F1
#
_entry.id   AF-A0A9E0LFS5-F1
#
_cell.length_a   1.000
_cell.length_b   1.000
_cell.length_c   1.000
_cell.angle_alpha   90.00
_cell.angle_beta   90.00
_cell.angle_gamma   90.00
#
_symmetry.space_group_name_H-M   'P 1'
#
loop_
_entity.id
_entity.type
_entity.pdbx_description
1 polymer ?
#
loop_
_entity_poly.entity_id
_entity_poly.type
_entity_poly.pdbx_seq_one_letter_code
_entity_poly.pdbx_strand_id
1 'polypeptide(L)'
;MRNLAKLLLTAATVMVTSAYTITSAWAAPPVRIAVVSASGSGIEQEIVDRVTNSLSNLSDVVVSTVNPDWYIVCNITEQLDPGSGSIRYNGSVITKTAGGQVLNTVAVQKYNQDFSVGGAAQLNKKLVDNAARDVINSASQRVVGPIQNAVIVEMETRERIIKAQNLADSDQYDEAIGLLRPITPDTTHFKDVRDLIDEFEMELDALERLKAAAGKASKGRYSEAIGLLKDVSSKSKRSKMAKQKIASYRALMARPAKKAH
;
A
#
# COMPACT_ATOMS: atom_id res chain seq x y z
N MET A 1 43.50 -8.02 -31.44
CA MET A 1 42.53 -6.92 -31.61
C MET A 1 41.07 -7.36 -31.82
N ARG A 2 40.80 -8.44 -32.58
CA ARG A 2 39.43 -8.91 -32.87
C ARG A 2 38.59 -9.38 -31.66
N ASN A 3 39.23 -9.89 -30.60
CA ASN A 3 38.55 -10.38 -29.40
C ASN A 3 38.24 -9.27 -28.38
N LEU A 4 39.01 -8.17 -28.39
CA LEU A 4 38.79 -7.03 -27.49
C LEU A 4 37.59 -6.19 -27.94
N ALA A 5 37.40 -6.06 -29.26
CA ALA A 5 36.25 -5.38 -29.86
C ALA A 5 34.94 -6.13 -29.61
N LYS A 6 34.96 -7.47 -29.60
CA LYS A 6 33.76 -8.28 -29.28
C LYS A 6 33.36 -8.18 -27.81
N LEU A 7 34.33 -8.10 -26.89
CA LEU A 7 34.09 -7.96 -25.45
C LEU A 7 33.53 -6.56 -25.09
N LEU A 8 34.01 -5.51 -25.76
CA LEU A 8 33.50 -4.16 -25.60
C LEU A 8 32.09 -4.00 -26.18
N LEU A 9 31.78 -4.67 -27.28
CA LEU A 9 30.46 -4.59 -27.91
C LEU A 9 29.38 -5.30 -27.06
N THR A 10 29.70 -6.45 -26.44
CA THR A 10 28.78 -7.13 -25.50
C THR A 10 28.60 -6.38 -24.19
N ALA A 11 29.63 -5.70 -23.67
CA ALA A 11 29.50 -4.86 -22.48
C ALA A 11 28.58 -3.64 -22.72
N ALA A 12 28.65 -3.04 -23.91
CA ALA A 12 27.78 -1.92 -24.29
C ALA A 12 26.32 -2.36 -24.50
N THR A 13 26.07 -3.58 -24.99
CA THR A 13 24.69 -4.06 -25.18
C THR A 13 24.02 -4.41 -23.86
N VAL A 14 24.77 -4.95 -22.89
CA VAL A 14 24.25 -5.26 -21.54
C VAL A 14 23.96 -3.98 -20.75
N MET A 15 24.76 -2.91 -20.89
CA MET A 15 24.43 -1.63 -20.25
C MET A 15 23.21 -0.92 -20.89
N VAL A 16 22.99 -1.08 -22.20
CA VAL A 16 21.85 -0.45 -22.87
C VAL A 16 20.53 -1.22 -22.64
N THR A 17 20.54 -2.55 -22.48
CA THR A 17 19.33 -3.29 -22.08
C THR A 17 19.04 -3.24 -20.58
N SER A 18 20.04 -2.93 -19.74
CA SER A 18 19.82 -2.67 -18.30
C SER A 18 19.30 -1.26 -18.02
N ALA A 19 19.38 -0.33 -18.98
CA ALA A 19 18.89 1.04 -18.85
C ALA A 19 17.39 1.19 -19.17
N TYR A 20 16.74 0.15 -19.74
CA TYR A 20 15.32 0.18 -20.10
C TYR A 20 14.36 -0.28 -18.99
N THR A 21 14.85 -0.52 -17.76
CA THR A 21 13.99 -0.86 -16.60
C THR A 21 14.13 0.09 -15.40
N ILE A 22 14.83 1.22 -15.53
CA ILE A 22 14.98 2.21 -14.43
C ILE A 22 14.30 3.54 -14.76
N THR A 23 13.20 3.52 -15.51
CA THR A 23 12.32 4.70 -15.65
C THR A 23 11.00 4.57 -14.86
N SER A 24 10.84 3.54 -14.03
CA SER A 24 9.65 3.34 -13.19
C SER A 24 9.92 3.32 -11.67
N ALA A 25 11.11 3.73 -11.19
CA ALA A 25 11.45 3.67 -9.77
C ALA A 25 10.67 4.66 -8.86
N TRP A 26 9.67 5.35 -9.39
CA TRP A 26 8.98 6.47 -8.72
C TRP A 26 7.45 6.35 -8.71
N ALA A 27 6.87 5.40 -9.44
CA ALA A 27 5.44 5.19 -9.45
C ALA A 27 5.06 4.11 -8.43
N ALA A 28 4.11 4.41 -7.55
CA ALA A 28 3.56 3.42 -6.65
C ALA A 28 2.98 2.24 -7.45
N PRO A 29 3.14 0.99 -6.99
CA PRO A 29 2.50 -0.14 -7.64
C PRO A 29 0.98 -0.01 -7.56
N PRO A 30 0.25 -0.38 -8.63
CA PRO A 30 -1.22 -0.28 -8.65
C PRO A 30 -1.85 -1.18 -7.58
N VAL A 31 -3.09 -0.84 -7.19
CA VAL A 31 -3.86 -1.61 -6.21
C VAL A 31 -4.38 -2.89 -6.86
N ARG A 32 -4.04 -4.04 -6.28
CA ARG A 32 -4.50 -5.34 -6.76
C ARG A 32 -5.84 -5.68 -6.12
N ILE A 33 -6.88 -5.83 -6.94
CA ILE A 33 -8.24 -6.08 -6.43
C ILE A 33 -8.76 -7.42 -6.94
N ALA A 34 -9.20 -8.29 -6.04
CA ALA A 34 -9.95 -9.47 -6.38
C ALA A 34 -11.45 -9.18 -6.27
N VAL A 35 -12.21 -9.44 -7.34
CA VAL A 35 -13.68 -9.37 -7.32
C VAL A 35 -14.23 -10.79 -7.33
N VAL A 36 -14.99 -11.17 -6.31
CA VAL A 36 -15.42 -12.56 -6.10
C VAL A 36 -16.90 -12.65 -5.72
N SER A 37 -17.56 -13.69 -6.21
CA SER A 37 -18.89 -14.11 -5.75
C SER A 37 -18.75 -14.98 -4.50
N ALA A 38 -19.69 -14.85 -3.56
CA ALA A 38 -19.67 -15.60 -2.31
C ALA A 38 -20.30 -16.99 -2.46
N SER A 39 -21.43 -17.06 -3.18
CA SER A 39 -22.20 -18.29 -3.42
C SER A 39 -22.13 -18.76 -4.87
N GLY A 40 -21.70 -17.88 -5.79
CA GLY A 40 -21.61 -18.19 -7.22
C GLY A 40 -22.96 -18.10 -7.93
N SER A 41 -23.91 -17.35 -7.38
CA SER A 41 -25.21 -17.14 -8.04
C SER A 41 -25.04 -16.35 -9.35
N GLY A 42 -25.94 -16.54 -10.31
CA GLY A 42 -25.86 -15.83 -11.61
C GLY A 42 -25.89 -14.30 -11.46
N ILE A 43 -26.62 -13.80 -10.45
CA ILE A 43 -26.69 -12.37 -10.11
C ILE A 43 -25.36 -11.88 -9.54
N GLU A 44 -24.77 -12.65 -8.62
CA GLU A 44 -23.44 -12.32 -8.08
C GLU A 44 -22.40 -12.28 -9.19
N GLN A 45 -22.42 -13.26 -10.10
CA GLN A 45 -21.48 -13.32 -11.21
C GLN A 45 -21.63 -12.12 -12.15
N GLU A 46 -22.86 -11.73 -12.50
CA GLU A 46 -23.07 -10.57 -13.37
C GLU A 46 -22.61 -9.26 -12.70
N ILE A 47 -22.78 -9.13 -11.38
CA ILE A 47 -22.24 -8.00 -10.62
C ILE A 47 -20.71 -8.02 -10.62
N VAL A 48 -20.11 -9.18 -10.37
CA VAL A 48 -18.66 -9.38 -10.39
C VAL A 48 -18.08 -8.98 -11.75
N ASP A 49 -18.70 -9.42 -12.85
CA ASP A 49 -18.24 -9.12 -14.20
C ASP A 49 -18.34 -7.61 -14.51
N ARG A 50 -19.45 -6.97 -14.14
CA ARG A 50 -19.64 -5.51 -14.35
C ARG A 50 -18.68 -4.67 -13.52
N VAL A 51 -18.48 -5.04 -12.25
CA VAL A 51 -17.52 -4.35 -11.38
C VAL A 51 -16.10 -4.57 -11.90
N THR A 52 -15.75 -5.80 -12.28
CA THR A 52 -14.44 -6.12 -12.88
C THR A 52 -14.17 -5.27 -14.11
N ASN A 53 -15.10 -5.22 -15.07
CA ASN A 53 -14.97 -4.41 -16.26
C ASN A 53 -14.83 -2.91 -15.95
N SER A 54 -15.56 -2.41 -14.93
CA SER A 54 -15.45 -1.02 -14.51
C SER A 54 -14.08 -0.71 -13.90
N LEU A 55 -13.54 -1.62 -13.10
CA LEU A 55 -12.24 -1.48 -12.45
C LEU A 55 -11.07 -1.63 -13.42
N SER A 56 -11.20 -2.50 -14.43
CA SER A 56 -10.17 -2.67 -15.47
C SER A 56 -9.92 -1.41 -16.31
N ASN A 57 -10.84 -0.44 -16.28
CA ASN A 57 -10.66 0.85 -16.94
C ASN A 57 -9.90 1.88 -16.08
N LEU A 58 -9.55 1.54 -14.83
CA LEU A 58 -8.78 2.41 -13.93
C LEU A 58 -7.29 2.08 -14.05
N SER A 59 -6.47 3.10 -14.34
CA SER A 59 -5.01 2.93 -14.53
C SER A 59 -4.30 2.41 -13.28
N ASP A 60 -4.79 2.78 -12.09
CA ASP A 60 -4.17 2.45 -10.81
C ASP A 60 -4.69 1.16 -10.19
N VAL A 61 -5.48 0.38 -10.94
CA VAL A 61 -6.09 -0.88 -10.47
C VAL A 61 -5.68 -2.02 -11.38
N VAL A 62 -5.28 -3.13 -10.75
CA VAL A 62 -5.09 -4.41 -11.43
C VAL A 62 -6.08 -5.41 -10.85
N VAL A 63 -7.01 -5.89 -11.65
CA VAL A 63 -7.92 -6.95 -11.22
C VAL A 63 -7.16 -8.28 -11.22
N SER A 64 -6.99 -8.89 -10.05
CA SER A 64 -6.22 -10.13 -9.89
C SER A 64 -6.69 -10.91 -8.67
N THR A 65 -6.92 -12.21 -8.82
CA THR A 65 -7.19 -13.13 -7.70
C THR A 65 -5.91 -13.66 -7.05
N VAL A 66 -4.74 -13.35 -7.62
CA VAL A 66 -3.43 -13.76 -7.11
C VAL A 66 -2.86 -12.63 -6.27
N ASN A 67 -2.61 -12.87 -4.98
CA ASN A 67 -2.11 -11.89 -4.01
C ASN A 67 -2.79 -10.52 -4.12
N PRO A 68 -4.13 -10.45 -3.97
CA PRO A 68 -4.82 -9.18 -4.00
C PRO A 68 -4.52 -8.36 -2.74
N ASP A 69 -4.41 -7.05 -2.91
CA ASP A 69 -4.40 -6.10 -1.80
C ASP A 69 -5.79 -6.03 -1.19
N TRP A 70 -6.83 -5.97 -2.03
CA TRP A 70 -8.23 -5.82 -1.62
C TRP A 70 -9.13 -6.89 -2.23
N TYR A 71 -10.23 -7.18 -1.53
CA TYR A 71 -11.30 -8.08 -1.94
C TYR A 71 -12.61 -7.32 -2.05
N ILE A 72 -13.31 -7.51 -3.15
CA ILE A 72 -14.71 -7.13 -3.34
C ILE A 72 -15.51 -8.42 -3.35
N VAL A 73 -16.27 -8.65 -2.28
CA VAL A 73 -17.06 -9.86 -2.10
C VAL A 73 -18.52 -9.53 -2.34
N CYS A 74 -19.09 -10.12 -3.39
CA CYS A 74 -20.52 -10.02 -3.68
C CYS A 74 -21.25 -11.21 -3.03
N ASN A 75 -22.11 -10.92 -2.06
CA ASN A 75 -22.96 -11.91 -1.40
C ASN A 75 -24.41 -11.45 -1.51
N ILE A 76 -25.14 -11.96 -2.50
CA ILE A 76 -26.53 -11.60 -2.74
C ILE A 76 -27.34 -12.88 -2.92
N THR A 77 -28.35 -13.02 -2.07
CA THR A 77 -29.28 -14.13 -2.07
C THR A 77 -30.56 -13.74 -2.79
N GLU A 78 -31.01 -14.62 -3.68
CA GLU A 78 -32.32 -14.58 -4.31
C GLU A 78 -33.25 -15.57 -3.60
N GLN A 79 -34.41 -15.11 -3.17
CA GLN A 79 -35.46 -15.92 -2.57
C GLN A 79 -36.73 -15.78 -3.41
N LEU A 80 -37.11 -16.86 -4.08
CA LEU A 80 -38.33 -16.96 -4.87
C LEU A 80 -39.42 -17.60 -4.01
N ASP A 81 -40.59 -16.95 -3.94
CA ASP A 81 -41.80 -17.54 -3.38
C ASP A 81 -42.88 -17.60 -4.46
N PRO A 82 -42.97 -18.72 -5.20
CA PRO A 82 -43.97 -18.91 -6.24
C PRO A 82 -45.40 -18.93 -5.70
N GLY A 83 -45.60 -19.27 -4.43
CA GLY A 83 -46.92 -19.35 -3.80
C GLY A 83 -47.53 -17.98 -3.53
N SER A 84 -46.70 -17.01 -3.13
CA SER A 84 -47.12 -15.60 -2.98
C SER A 84 -46.87 -14.75 -4.24
N GLY A 85 -46.30 -15.33 -5.29
CA GLY A 85 -45.92 -14.58 -6.48
C GLY A 85 -44.86 -13.52 -6.19
N SER A 86 -43.98 -13.73 -5.20
CA SER A 86 -43.04 -12.72 -4.74
C SER A 86 -41.57 -13.14 -4.89
N ILE A 87 -40.70 -12.14 -5.01
CA ILE A 87 -39.26 -12.32 -5.11
C ILE A 87 -38.55 -11.34 -4.19
N ARG A 88 -37.55 -11.85 -3.46
CA ARG A 88 -36.73 -11.08 -2.54
C ARG A 88 -35.27 -11.20 -2.91
N TYR A 89 -34.60 -10.06 -2.93
CA TYR A 89 -33.14 -9.97 -3.03
C TYR A 89 -32.60 -9.37 -1.74
N ASN A 90 -31.67 -10.05 -1.11
CA ASN A 90 -31.02 -9.56 0.11
C ASN A 90 -29.54 -9.92 0.11
N GLY A 91 -28.71 -8.96 0.50
CA GLY A 91 -27.29 -9.17 0.66
C GLY A 91 -26.49 -7.89 0.62
N SER A 92 -25.21 -8.03 0.30
CA SER A 92 -24.30 -6.91 0.23
C SER A 92 -23.12 -7.18 -0.69
N VAL A 93 -22.57 -6.11 -1.26
CA VAL A 93 -21.23 -6.11 -1.83
C VAL A 93 -20.30 -5.42 -0.85
N ILE A 94 -19.29 -6.13 -0.36
CA ILE A 94 -18.35 -5.62 0.64
C ILE A 94 -16.98 -5.47 0.00
N THR A 95 -16.42 -4.28 0.06
CA THR A 95 -15.02 -4.03 -0.27
C THR A 95 -14.19 -4.00 1.00
N LYS A 96 -13.18 -4.86 1.08
CA LYS A 96 -12.30 -4.98 2.24
C LYS A 96 -10.86 -5.21 1.82
N THR A 97 -9.94 -4.94 2.71
CA THR A 97 -8.51 -5.15 2.49
C THR A 97 -8.14 -6.59 2.80
N ALA A 98 -6.96 -7.05 2.38
CA ALA A 98 -6.45 -8.38 2.73
C ALA A 98 -6.31 -8.55 4.26
N GLY A 99 -6.05 -7.46 4.98
CA GLY A 99 -6.03 -7.42 6.45
C GLY A 99 -7.41 -7.41 7.11
N GLY A 100 -8.50 -7.37 6.33
CA GLY A 100 -9.88 -7.46 6.83
C GLY A 100 -10.56 -6.13 7.15
N GLN A 101 -9.89 -4.98 6.95
CA GLN A 101 -10.52 -3.66 7.11
C GLN A 101 -11.57 -3.46 6.02
N VAL A 102 -12.80 -3.12 6.43
CA VAL A 102 -13.89 -2.82 5.49
C VAL A 102 -13.75 -1.39 5.01
N LEU A 103 -13.66 -1.21 3.69
CA LEU A 103 -13.57 0.09 3.02
C LEU A 103 -14.95 0.60 2.61
N ASN A 104 -15.84 -0.30 2.20
CA ASN A 104 -17.19 0.04 1.77
C ASN A 104 -18.12 -1.16 1.90
N THR A 105 -19.40 -0.91 2.19
CA THR A 105 -20.47 -1.91 2.18
C THR A 105 -21.67 -1.35 1.42
N VAL A 106 -22.00 -1.99 0.31
CA VAL A 106 -23.22 -1.69 -0.46
C VAL A 106 -24.27 -2.72 -0.11
N ALA A 107 -25.22 -2.34 0.75
CA ALA A 107 -26.38 -3.16 1.05
C ALA A 107 -27.37 -3.19 -0.12
N VAL A 108 -27.90 -4.38 -0.39
CA VAL A 108 -28.90 -4.66 -1.41
C VAL A 108 -30.11 -5.27 -0.72
N GLN A 109 -31.23 -4.59 -0.80
CA GLN A 109 -32.52 -5.11 -0.35
C GLN A 109 -33.59 -4.70 -1.36
N LYS A 110 -34.23 -5.69 -1.97
CA LYS A 110 -35.33 -5.45 -2.90
C LYS A 110 -36.42 -6.50 -2.68
N TYR A 111 -37.66 -6.04 -2.65
CA TYR A 111 -38.82 -6.90 -2.52
C TYR A 111 -39.85 -6.55 -3.59
N ASN A 112 -40.24 -7.53 -4.39
CA ASN A 112 -41.23 -7.38 -5.44
C ASN A 112 -42.37 -8.39 -5.21
N GLN A 113 -43.60 -7.93 -5.35
CA GLN A 113 -44.84 -8.71 -5.23
C GLN A 113 -45.56 -8.79 -6.58
N ASP A 114 -46.57 -9.65 -6.67
CA ASP A 114 -47.48 -9.78 -7.82
C ASP A 114 -46.81 -10.21 -9.13
N PHE A 115 -45.78 -11.06 -9.05
CA PHE A 115 -45.10 -11.61 -10.22
C PHE A 115 -45.77 -12.90 -10.71
N SER A 116 -46.99 -13.25 -10.27
CA SER A 116 -47.67 -14.45 -10.76
C SER A 116 -48.15 -14.29 -12.21
N VAL A 117 -48.02 -15.36 -13.00
CA VAL A 117 -48.80 -15.52 -14.23
C VAL A 117 -50.10 -16.24 -13.85
N GLY A 118 -51.24 -15.70 -14.26
CA GLY A 118 -52.55 -16.27 -13.91
C GLY A 118 -52.64 -17.75 -14.32
N GLY A 119 -52.91 -18.62 -13.33
CA GLY A 119 -53.00 -20.07 -13.50
C GLY A 119 -51.69 -20.80 -13.16
N ALA A 120 -51.69 -21.50 -12.02
CA ALA A 120 -50.56 -22.20 -11.39
C ALA A 120 -49.45 -21.29 -10.84
N ALA A 121 -48.81 -21.74 -9.75
CA ALA A 121 -47.75 -21.04 -9.00
C ALA A 121 -46.45 -20.87 -9.81
N GLN A 122 -46.52 -20.15 -10.93
CA GLN A 122 -45.39 -19.80 -11.78
C GLN A 122 -45.19 -18.29 -11.76
N LEU A 123 -43.94 -17.88 -11.64
CA LEU A 123 -43.55 -16.47 -11.70
C LEU A 123 -43.39 -16.05 -13.17
N ASN A 124 -43.77 -14.81 -13.46
CA ASN A 124 -43.57 -14.15 -14.73
C ASN A 124 -42.06 -13.92 -14.92
N LYS A 125 -41.45 -14.76 -15.74
CA LYS A 125 -40.01 -14.73 -16.03
C LYS A 125 -39.50 -13.34 -16.42
N LYS A 126 -40.26 -12.59 -17.24
CA LYS A 126 -39.85 -11.25 -17.68
C LYS A 126 -39.79 -10.26 -16.50
N LEU A 127 -40.72 -10.36 -15.56
CA LEU A 127 -40.72 -9.51 -14.36
C LEU A 127 -39.58 -9.89 -13.42
N VAL A 128 -39.31 -11.19 -13.25
CA VAL A 128 -38.16 -11.70 -12.49
C VAL A 128 -36.84 -11.20 -13.09
N ASP A 129 -36.64 -11.37 -14.39
CA ASP A 129 -35.43 -10.94 -15.10
C ASP A 129 -35.21 -9.42 -14.99
N ASN A 130 -36.28 -8.61 -15.07
CA ASN A 130 -36.20 -7.17 -14.87
C ASN A 130 -35.82 -6.81 -13.42
N ALA A 131 -36.41 -7.49 -12.44
CA ALA A 131 -36.07 -7.25 -11.02
C ALA A 131 -34.61 -7.61 -10.72
N ALA A 132 -34.11 -8.71 -11.28
CA ALA A 132 -32.70 -9.10 -11.20
C ALA A 132 -31.78 -8.04 -11.83
N ARG A 133 -32.10 -7.58 -13.05
CA ARG A 133 -31.33 -6.53 -13.76
C ARG A 133 -31.23 -5.24 -12.96
N ASP A 134 -32.33 -4.81 -12.33
CA ASP A 134 -32.33 -3.61 -11.50
C ASP A 134 -31.40 -3.77 -10.29
N VAL A 135 -31.40 -4.93 -9.64
CA VAL A 135 -30.50 -5.23 -8.50
C VAL A 135 -29.05 -5.18 -8.96
N ILE A 136 -28.75 -5.83 -10.08
CA ILE A 136 -27.42 -5.87 -10.68
C ILE A 136 -26.94 -4.45 -11.00
N ASN A 137 -27.76 -3.66 -11.71
CA ASN A 137 -27.43 -2.28 -12.07
C ASN A 137 -27.16 -1.42 -10.83
N SER A 138 -28.07 -1.47 -9.86
CA SER A 138 -27.98 -0.67 -8.63
C SER A 138 -26.74 -1.04 -7.80
N ALA A 139 -26.48 -2.33 -7.60
CA ALA A 139 -25.33 -2.80 -6.85
C ALA A 139 -24.01 -2.43 -7.54
N SER A 140 -23.87 -2.74 -8.83
CA SER A 140 -22.63 -2.46 -9.58
C SER A 140 -22.30 -0.96 -9.62
N GLN A 141 -23.29 -0.09 -9.83
CA GLN A 141 -23.06 1.36 -9.90
C GLN A 141 -22.63 1.96 -8.55
N ARG A 142 -23.23 1.50 -7.45
CA ARG A 142 -22.95 2.03 -6.11
C ARG A 142 -21.60 1.59 -5.53
N VAL A 143 -21.01 0.53 -6.08
CA VAL A 143 -19.74 -0.04 -5.62
C VAL A 143 -18.54 0.75 -6.18
N VAL A 144 -18.57 1.15 -7.45
CA VAL A 144 -17.39 1.66 -8.17
C VAL A 144 -16.90 3.03 -7.65
N GLY A 145 -17.79 3.99 -7.43
CA GLY A 145 -17.41 5.35 -7.01
C GLY A 145 -16.61 5.40 -5.69
N PRO A 146 -17.08 4.78 -4.60
CA PRO A 146 -16.33 4.69 -3.36
C PRO A 146 -14.96 4.01 -3.51
N ILE A 147 -14.85 3.00 -4.37
CA ILE A 147 -13.58 2.31 -4.63
C ILE A 147 -12.60 3.25 -5.32
N GLN A 148 -13.03 4.02 -6.33
CA GLN A 148 -12.16 4.98 -7.01
C GLN A 148 -11.53 5.97 -6.02
N ASN A 149 -12.34 6.54 -5.12
CA ASN A 149 -11.84 7.45 -4.09
C ASN A 149 -10.86 6.75 -3.15
N ALA A 150 -11.15 5.52 -2.72
CA ALA A 150 -10.26 4.76 -1.86
C ALA A 150 -8.92 4.46 -2.56
N VAL A 151 -8.95 4.09 -3.86
CA VAL A 151 -7.74 3.82 -4.65
C VAL A 151 -6.88 5.07 -4.77
N ILE A 152 -7.49 6.24 -5.01
CA ILE A 152 -6.73 7.50 -5.09
C ILE A 152 -5.97 7.76 -3.78
N VAL A 153 -6.64 7.66 -2.64
CA VAL A 153 -6.02 7.85 -1.31
C VAL A 153 -4.91 6.83 -1.06
N GLU A 154 -5.15 5.57 -1.45
CA GLU A 154 -4.16 4.49 -1.33
C GLU A 154 -2.91 4.77 -2.17
N MET A 155 -3.09 5.18 -3.43
CA MET A 155 -1.97 5.51 -4.32
C MET A 155 -1.18 6.72 -3.83
N GLU A 156 -1.86 7.78 -3.39
CA GLU A 156 -1.21 8.95 -2.77
C GLU A 156 -0.40 8.55 -1.52
N THR A 157 -0.94 7.65 -0.71
CA THR A 157 -0.26 7.14 0.49
C THR A 157 0.98 6.35 0.13
N ARG A 158 0.88 5.41 -0.83
CA ARG A 158 2.03 4.62 -1.33
C ARG A 158 3.12 5.52 -1.90
N GLU A 159 2.75 6.52 -2.70
CA GLU A 159 3.71 7.48 -3.24
C GLU A 159 4.44 8.28 -2.15
N ARG A 160 3.72 8.73 -1.13
CA ARG A 160 4.33 9.45 0.01
C ARG A 160 5.32 8.57 0.75
N ILE A 161 4.98 7.30 0.98
CA ILE A 161 5.87 6.32 1.62
C ILE A 161 7.17 6.16 0.80
N ILE A 162 7.04 5.92 -0.51
CA ILE A 162 8.21 5.75 -1.39
C ILE A 162 9.09 7.01 -1.40
N LYS A 163 8.48 8.20 -1.55
CA LYS A 163 9.18 9.48 -1.52
C LYS A 163 9.90 9.70 -0.18
N ALA A 164 9.24 9.40 0.94
CA ALA A 164 9.83 9.53 2.27
C ALA A 164 11.01 8.56 2.50
N GLN A 165 10.91 7.31 2.04
CA GLN A 165 12.01 6.35 2.11
C GLN A 165 13.24 6.82 1.31
N ASN A 166 13.02 7.35 0.10
CA ASN A 166 14.11 7.90 -0.71
C ASN A 166 14.80 9.11 -0.04
N LEU A 167 14.04 9.99 0.60
CA LEU A 167 14.58 11.11 1.38
C LEU A 167 15.38 10.60 2.60
N ALA A 168 14.88 9.59 3.30
CA ALA A 168 15.56 8.97 4.43
C ALA A 168 16.86 8.24 4.02
N ASP A 169 16.90 7.66 2.81
CA ASP A 169 18.12 7.09 2.23
C ASP A 169 19.18 8.16 1.92
N SER A 170 18.73 9.39 1.66
CA SER A 170 19.58 10.58 1.46
C SER A 170 19.84 11.38 2.75
N ASP A 171 19.53 10.80 3.92
CA ASP A 171 19.67 11.41 5.25
C ASP A 171 18.82 12.69 5.47
N GLN A 172 17.79 12.92 4.64
CA GLN A 172 16.81 14.01 4.77
C GLN A 172 15.60 13.58 5.62
N TYR A 173 15.86 13.18 6.86
CA TYR A 173 14.83 12.61 7.74
C TYR A 173 13.71 13.59 8.12
N ASP A 174 14.01 14.87 8.34
CA ASP A 174 12.98 15.88 8.65
C ASP A 174 11.94 16.00 7.53
N GLU A 175 12.40 16.03 6.28
CA GLU A 175 11.52 16.09 5.10
C GLU A 175 10.74 14.77 4.93
N ALA A 176 11.40 13.64 5.13
CA ALA A 176 10.77 12.32 5.09
C ALA A 176 9.64 12.19 6.11
N ILE A 177 9.90 12.57 7.37
CA ILE A 177 8.90 12.58 8.45
C ILE A 177 7.76 13.55 8.11
N GLY A 178 8.10 14.74 7.57
CA GLY A 178 7.13 15.75 7.14
C GLY A 178 6.15 15.23 6.09
N LEU A 179 6.59 14.37 5.16
CA LEU A 179 5.71 13.73 4.17
C LEU A 179 4.76 12.70 4.76
N LEU A 180 5.20 11.98 5.80
CA LEU A 180 4.45 10.88 6.41
C LEU A 180 3.45 11.34 7.47
N ARG A 181 3.75 12.40 8.23
CA ARG A 181 2.90 12.88 9.34
C ARG A 181 1.44 13.19 8.96
N PRO A 182 1.13 13.74 7.76
CA PRO A 182 -0.25 14.01 7.36
C PRO A 182 -1.11 12.75 7.08
N ILE A 183 -0.50 11.57 6.98
CA ILE A 183 -1.23 10.32 6.70
C ILE A 183 -2.10 9.98 7.94
N THR A 184 -3.41 9.85 7.73
CA THR A 184 -4.40 9.63 8.79
C THR A 184 -4.68 8.14 9.04
N PRO A 185 -5.34 7.78 10.16
CA PRO A 185 -5.73 6.40 10.47
C PRO A 185 -6.64 5.71 9.46
N ASP A 186 -7.20 6.46 8.51
CA ASP A 186 -8.17 5.96 7.53
C ASP A 186 -7.52 5.10 6.43
N THR A 187 -6.19 5.18 6.27
CA THR A 187 -5.44 4.30 5.34
C THR A 187 -5.06 2.97 6.00
N THR A 188 -5.01 1.93 5.18
CA THR A 188 -4.51 0.61 5.56
C THR A 188 -3.06 0.61 6.02
N HIS A 189 -2.27 1.58 5.57
CA HIS A 189 -0.84 1.68 5.88
C HIS A 189 -0.55 2.44 7.16
N PHE A 190 -1.57 2.94 7.88
CA PHE A 190 -1.34 3.87 8.98
C PHE A 190 -0.37 3.36 10.04
N LYS A 191 -0.50 2.08 10.42
CA LYS A 191 0.39 1.47 11.41
C LYS A 191 1.83 1.42 10.90
N ASP A 192 2.04 0.93 9.69
CA ASP A 192 3.37 0.81 9.08
C ASP A 192 4.02 2.18 8.87
N VAL A 193 3.21 3.19 8.55
CA VAL A 193 3.64 4.60 8.46
C VAL A 193 4.09 5.13 9.81
N ARG A 194 3.41 4.78 10.91
CA ARG A 194 3.82 5.18 12.27
C ARG A 194 5.12 4.52 12.67
N ASP A 195 5.25 3.22 12.43
CA ASP A 195 6.48 2.48 12.68
C ASP A 195 7.67 3.07 11.87
N LEU A 196 7.41 3.51 10.63
CA LEU A 196 8.40 4.16 9.77
C LEU A 196 8.80 5.57 10.27
N ILE A 197 7.84 6.35 10.78
CA ILE A 197 8.12 7.64 11.41
C ILE A 197 9.03 7.44 12.63
N ASP A 198 8.72 6.48 13.50
CA ASP A 198 9.52 6.18 14.69
C ASP A 198 10.96 5.76 14.32
N GLU A 199 11.11 4.98 13.24
CA GLU A 199 12.42 4.63 12.68
C GLU A 199 13.18 5.87 12.19
N PHE A 200 12.52 6.75 11.43
CA PHE A 200 13.14 7.96 10.91
C PHE A 200 13.52 8.95 12.01
N GLU A 201 12.69 9.11 13.04
CA GLU A 201 13.00 9.95 14.21
C GLU A 201 14.21 9.41 14.97
N MET A 202 14.33 8.09 15.13
CA MET A 202 15.51 7.45 15.72
C MET A 202 16.78 7.68 14.89
N GLU A 203 16.67 7.60 13.57
CA GLU A 203 17.81 7.82 12.68
C GLU A 203 18.25 9.28 12.60
N LEU A 204 17.31 10.21 12.69
CA LEU A 204 17.57 11.64 12.81
C LEU A 204 18.34 11.94 14.09
N ASP A 205 17.86 11.49 15.25
CA ASP A 205 18.56 11.67 16.54
C ASP A 205 19.97 11.06 16.49
N ALA A 206 20.13 9.86 15.92
CA ALA A 206 21.44 9.23 15.76
C ALA A 206 22.38 10.05 14.85
N LEU A 207 21.87 10.63 13.77
CA LEU A 207 22.63 11.49 12.85
C LEU A 207 23.06 12.79 13.54
N GLU A 208 22.16 13.45 14.28
CA GLU A 208 22.44 14.66 15.03
C GLU A 208 23.50 14.42 16.11
N ARG A 209 23.40 13.32 16.86
CA ARG A 209 24.41 12.92 17.85
C ARG A 209 25.78 12.71 17.24
N LEU A 210 25.86 12.10 16.06
CA LEU A 210 27.12 11.93 15.34
C LEU A 210 27.73 13.28 14.91
N LYS A 211 26.91 14.19 14.37
CA LYS A 211 27.34 15.55 14.00
C LYS A 211 27.82 16.33 15.23
N ALA A 212 27.06 16.29 16.32
CA ALA A 212 27.41 16.93 17.59
C ALA A 212 28.70 16.35 18.19
N ALA A 213 28.84 15.02 18.21
CA ALA A 213 30.05 14.35 18.68
C ALA A 213 31.29 14.73 17.85
N ALA A 214 31.16 14.80 16.52
CA ALA A 214 32.23 15.27 15.66
C ALA A 214 32.63 16.72 15.97
N GLY A 215 31.65 17.61 16.20
CA GLY A 215 31.89 18.99 16.61
C GLY A 215 32.53 19.16 18.00
N LYS A 216 32.32 18.21 18.91
CA LYS A 216 33.01 18.16 20.22
C LYS A 216 34.43 17.64 20.06
N ALA A 217 34.62 16.57 19.28
CA ALA A 217 35.92 15.98 19.03
C ALA A 217 36.87 16.94 18.31
N SER A 218 36.39 17.75 17.37
CA SER A 218 37.21 18.78 16.69
C SER A 218 37.75 19.85 17.65
N LYS A 219 37.09 20.05 18.80
CA LYS A 219 37.51 20.94 19.88
C LYS A 219 38.34 20.22 20.96
N GLY A 220 38.76 18.98 20.72
CA GLY A 220 39.50 18.16 21.69
C GLY A 220 38.65 17.62 22.86
N ARG A 221 37.32 17.85 22.85
CA ARG A 221 36.40 17.43 23.92
C ARG A 221 35.94 15.98 23.70
N TYR A 222 36.89 15.05 23.70
CA TYR A 222 36.65 13.65 23.36
C TYR A 222 35.76 12.90 24.36
N SER A 223 35.82 13.22 25.65
CA SER A 223 34.96 12.61 26.67
C SER A 223 33.48 12.91 26.43
N GLU A 224 33.14 14.16 26.11
CA GLU A 224 31.79 14.58 25.74
C GLU A 224 31.33 13.99 24.41
N ALA A 225 32.22 13.94 23.42
CA ALA A 225 31.93 13.29 22.14
C ALA A 225 31.57 11.80 22.34
N ILE A 226 32.29 11.09 23.20
CA ILE A 226 31.99 9.70 23.56
C ILE A 226 30.63 9.59 24.26
N GLY A 227 30.30 10.53 25.16
CA GLY A 227 29.00 10.58 25.84
C GLY A 227 27.84 10.58 24.84
N LEU A 228 27.87 11.52 23.89
CA LEU A 228 26.85 11.63 22.84
C LEU A 228 26.71 10.36 21.99
N LEU A 229 27.82 9.71 21.66
CA LEU A 229 27.82 8.51 20.82
C LEU A 229 27.32 7.25 21.55
N LYS A 230 27.40 7.20 22.88
CA LYS A 230 26.89 6.07 23.67
C LYS A 230 25.37 6.00 23.66
N ASP A 231 24.73 7.15 23.54
CA ASP A 231 23.27 7.26 23.53
C ASP A 231 22.66 6.94 22.16
N VAL A 232 23.48 6.75 21.12
CA VAL A 232 23.00 6.30 19.81
C VAL A 232 22.36 4.93 19.96
N SER A 233 21.08 4.82 19.59
CA SER A 233 20.31 3.59 19.65
C SER A 233 21.05 2.42 18.99
N SER A 234 21.01 1.25 19.64
CA SER A 234 21.60 0.03 19.10
C SER A 234 20.92 -0.47 17.83
N LYS A 235 19.65 -0.10 17.63
CA LYS A 235 18.84 -0.44 16.45
C LYS A 235 19.15 0.43 15.23
N SER A 236 19.72 1.62 15.43
CA SER A 236 20.04 2.51 14.31
C SER A 236 21.11 1.91 13.40
N LYS A 237 20.99 2.14 12.09
CA LYS A 237 22.00 1.81 11.08
C LYS A 237 23.37 2.47 11.37
N ARG A 238 23.36 3.53 12.19
CA ARG A 238 24.54 4.31 12.59
C ARG A 238 25.25 3.77 13.83
N SER A 239 24.68 2.80 14.55
CA SER A 239 25.22 2.22 15.78
C SER A 239 26.67 1.71 15.61
N LYS A 240 26.97 1.03 14.49
CA LYS A 240 28.33 0.54 14.20
C LYS A 240 29.33 1.68 14.04
N MET A 241 28.94 2.73 13.32
CA MET A 241 29.77 3.92 13.13
C MET A 241 30.03 4.66 14.45
N ALA A 242 29.00 4.79 15.30
CA ALA A 242 29.13 5.38 16.63
C ALA A 242 30.16 4.61 17.49
N LYS A 243 30.08 3.28 17.53
CA LYS A 243 31.04 2.43 18.26
C LYS A 243 32.47 2.58 17.74
N GLN A 244 32.66 2.65 16.43
CA GLN A 244 33.97 2.89 15.83
C GLN A 244 34.55 4.25 16.22
N LYS A 245 33.75 5.32 16.18
CA LYS A 245 34.17 6.66 16.62
C LYS A 245 34.50 6.70 18.12
N ILE A 246 33.73 6.01 18.96
CA ILE A 246 34.05 5.88 20.40
C ILE A 246 35.44 5.27 20.60
N ALA A 247 35.74 4.17 19.90
CA ALA A 247 37.05 3.52 20.00
C ALA A 247 38.18 4.45 19.54
N SER A 248 37.97 5.17 18.43
CA SER A 248 38.93 6.17 17.92
C SER A 248 39.19 7.31 18.92
N TYR A 249 38.13 7.88 19.50
CA TYR A 249 38.27 8.97 20.49
C TYR A 249 38.94 8.50 21.78
N ARG A 250 38.68 7.26 22.23
CA ARG A 250 39.41 6.66 23.36
C ARG A 250 40.90 6.53 23.08
N ALA A 251 41.27 6.07 21.88
CA ALA A 251 42.67 5.95 21.49
C ALA A 251 43.37 7.32 21.42
N LEU A 252 42.68 8.36 20.96
CA LEU A 252 43.23 9.72 20.92
C LEU A 252 43.46 10.31 22.32
N MET A 253 42.56 10.06 23.27
CA MET A 253 42.75 10.47 24.66
C MET A 253 43.91 9.73 25.35
N ALA A 254 44.18 8.49 24.95
CA ALA A 254 45.24 7.67 25.52
C ALA A 254 46.64 7.97 24.93
N ARG A 255 46.74 8.78 23.86
CA ARG A 255 48.04 9.15 23.29
C ARG A 255 48.79 10.08 24.25
N PRO A 256 50.05 9.77 24.61
CA PRO A 256 50.85 10.64 25.45
C PRO A 256 51.05 12.00 24.76
N ALA A 257 50.95 13.09 25.53
CA ALA A 257 51.23 14.43 25.05
C ALA A 257 52.65 14.45 24.48
N LYS A 258 52.78 14.77 23.18
CA LYS A 258 54.08 14.93 22.53
C LYS A 258 54.81 16.04 23.28
N LYS A 259 55.88 15.71 24.02
CA LYS A 259 56.74 16.72 24.66
C LYS A 259 57.24 17.64 23.55
N ALA A 260 56.92 18.94 23.66
CA ALA A 260 57.57 19.96 22.86
C ALA A 260 59.05 19.98 23.26
N HIS A 261 59.93 19.76 22.28
CA HIS A 261 61.36 20.00 22.41
C HIS A 261 61.65 21.47 22.18
#